data_AF-A0A958P8U2-F1
#
_entry.id   AF-A0A958P8U2-F1
#
_cell.length_a   1.000
_cell.length_b   1.000
_cell.length_c   1.000
_cell.angle_alpha   90.00
_cell.angle_beta   90.00
_cell.angle_gamma   90.00
#
_symmetry.space_group_name_H-M   'P 1'
#
loop_
_entity.id
_entity.type
_entity.pdbx_description
1 polymer ?
#
loop_
_entity_poly.entity_id
_entity_poly.type
_entity_poly.pdbx_seq_one_letter_code
_entity_poly.pdbx_strand_id
1 'polypeptide(L)'
;MASVKTNRQEINDFIDGIFLKVWNVLFGFFYDAGKAILFFTSSFRLIWKRPFRFEEIVRHMEFIGNKSVLIILLTGAFTGLALSYQIYLGFNLVNATNLVGPTVALGISRELGPVLTGLIVAARAGGAMAARL
;
A
#
# COMPACT_ATOMS: atom_id res chain seq x y z
N MET A 1 38.12 25.49 40.02
CA MET A 1 38.25 24.43 38.98
C MET A 1 37.07 23.44 38.95
N ALA A 2 35.88 23.79 39.46
CA ALA A 2 34.71 22.89 39.52
C ALA A 2 33.58 23.23 38.53
N SER A 3 33.60 24.40 37.87
CA SER A 3 32.50 24.86 36.99
C SER A 3 32.59 24.32 35.55
N VAL A 4 33.78 23.94 35.07
CA VAL A 4 33.99 23.51 33.67
C VAL A 4 33.60 22.03 33.40
N LYS A 5 33.48 21.19 34.45
CA LYS A 5 33.11 19.77 34.29
C LYS A 5 31.60 19.57 34.06
N THR A 6 30.74 20.41 34.65
CA THR A 6 29.27 20.33 34.50
C THR A 6 28.82 20.50 33.04
N ASN A 7 29.36 21.49 32.32
CA ASN A 7 28.96 21.77 30.94
C ASN A 7 29.35 20.66 29.93
N ARG A 8 30.40 19.87 30.21
CA ARG A 8 30.77 18.71 29.37
C ARG A 8 29.87 17.49 29.64
N GLN A 9 29.35 17.34 30.85
CA GLN A 9 28.48 16.23 31.20
C GLN A 9 27.09 16.41 30.60
N GLU A 10 26.52 17.63 30.64
CA GLU A 10 25.22 17.91 30.01
C GLU A 10 25.22 17.69 28.49
N ILE A 11 26.33 18.01 27.80
CA ILE A 11 26.47 17.78 26.36
C ILE A 11 26.58 16.27 26.05
N ASN A 12 27.32 15.51 26.85
CA ASN A 12 27.43 14.06 26.66
C ASN A 12 26.10 13.36 26.96
N ASP A 13 25.39 13.75 28.02
CA ASP A 13 24.10 13.17 28.37
C ASP A 13 23.02 13.47 27.31
N PHE A 14 23.11 14.63 26.66
CA PHE A 14 22.24 14.99 25.52
C PHE A 14 22.55 14.17 24.26
N ILE A 15 23.84 13.99 23.93
CA ILE A 15 24.28 13.16 22.81
C ILE A 15 23.90 11.69 23.04
N ASP A 16 24.14 11.17 24.25
CA ASP A 16 23.79 9.80 24.63
C ASP A 16 22.27 9.60 24.63
N GLY A 17 21.49 10.57 25.09
CA GLY A 17 20.02 10.52 25.03
C GLY A 17 19.46 10.46 23.61
N ILE A 18 20.04 11.21 22.67
CA ILE A 18 19.68 11.14 21.24
C ILE A 18 20.14 9.81 20.64
N PHE A 19 21.39 9.40 20.91
CA PHE A 19 21.96 8.17 20.39
C PHE A 19 21.15 6.94 20.85
N LEU A 20 20.79 6.87 22.12
CA LEU A 20 19.98 5.78 22.67
C LEU A 20 18.56 5.76 22.11
N LYS A 21 17.93 6.92 21.87
CA LYS A 21 16.61 6.98 21.20
C LYS A 21 16.69 6.46 19.77
N VAL A 22 17.67 6.93 19.00
CA VAL A 22 17.88 6.48 17.61
C VAL A 22 18.18 4.98 17.57
N TRP A 23 19.05 4.52 18.46
CA TRP A 23 19.39 3.11 18.60
C TRP A 23 18.17 2.25 18.92
N ASN A 24 17.36 2.64 19.91
CA ASN A 24 16.16 1.89 20.28
C ASN A 24 15.11 1.86 19.17
N VAL A 25 14.94 2.94 18.41
CA VAL A 25 14.01 2.97 17.26
C VAL A 25 14.50 2.05 16.14
N LEU A 26 15.79 2.08 15.83
CA LEU A 26 16.38 1.20 14.82
C LEU A 26 16.25 -0.27 15.22
N PHE A 27 16.67 -0.62 16.43
CA PHE A 27 16.57 -1.99 16.93
C PHE A 27 15.11 -2.46 17.06
N GLY A 28 14.21 -1.57 17.49
CA GLY A 28 12.77 -1.83 17.52
C GLY A 28 12.23 -2.19 16.13
N PHE A 29 12.58 -1.41 15.11
CA PHE A 29 12.20 -1.69 13.72
C PHE A 29 12.70 -3.05 13.24
N PHE A 30 13.98 -3.38 13.50
CA PHE A 30 14.53 -4.70 13.13
C PHE A 30 13.83 -5.85 13.86
N TYR A 31 13.49 -5.65 15.14
CA TYR A 31 12.80 -6.66 15.94
C TYR A 31 11.37 -6.91 15.45
N ASP A 32 10.61 -5.84 15.14
CA ASP A 32 9.25 -5.95 14.61
C ASP A 32 9.24 -6.53 13.19
N ALA A 33 10.18 -6.12 12.34
CA ALA A 33 10.36 -6.71 11.01
C ALA A 33 10.70 -8.22 11.10
N GLY A 34 11.57 -8.61 12.03
CA GLY A 34 11.90 -10.02 12.29
C GLY A 34 10.68 -10.84 12.71
N LYS A 35 9.84 -10.32 13.60
CA LYS A 35 8.58 -10.95 13.99
C LYS A 35 7.63 -11.11 12.81
N ALA A 36 7.48 -10.06 11.99
CA ALA A 36 6.62 -10.10 10.80
C ALA A 36 7.09 -11.17 9.81
N ILE A 37 8.40 -11.31 9.57
CA ILE A 37 8.99 -12.33 8.70
C ILE A 37 8.75 -13.74 9.24
N LEU A 38 8.94 -13.96 10.54
CA LEU A 38 8.68 -15.25 11.19
C LEU A 38 7.19 -15.63 11.13
N PHE A 39 6.30 -14.66 11.37
CA PHE A 39 4.86 -14.86 11.24
C PHE A 39 4.46 -15.19 9.80
N PHE A 40 5.03 -14.47 8.82
CA PHE A 40 4.78 -14.68 7.40
C PHE A 40 5.22 -16.07 6.94
N THR A 41 6.46 -16.47 7.24
CA THR A 41 7.01 -17.79 6.88
C THR A 41 6.26 -18.93 7.55
N SER A 42 5.87 -18.77 8.81
CA SER A 42 5.03 -19.75 9.52
C SER A 42 3.66 -19.90 8.87
N SER A 43 2.99 -18.79 8.55
CA SER A 43 1.69 -18.77 7.87
C SER A 43 1.77 -19.37 6.47
N PHE A 44 2.83 -19.08 5.72
CA PHE A 44 3.06 -19.63 4.39
C PHE A 44 3.22 -21.15 4.41
N ARG A 45 3.91 -21.69 5.43
CA ARG A 45 4.06 -23.14 5.62
C ARG A 45 2.71 -23.83 5.90
N LEU A 46 1.76 -23.14 6.53
CA LEU A 46 0.41 -23.65 6.78
C LEU A 46 -0.43 -23.76 5.50
N ILE A 47 -0.18 -22.95 4.48
CA ILE A 47 -0.90 -22.99 3.20
C ILE A 47 -0.80 -24.38 2.54
N TRP A 48 0.34 -25.04 2.64
CA TRP A 48 0.57 -26.37 2.05
C TRP A 48 0.17 -27.56 2.96
N LYS A 49 -0.32 -27.30 4.18
CA LYS A 49 -0.69 -28.36 5.11
C LYS A 49 -2.15 -28.79 4.86
N ARG A 50 -2.37 -30.09 4.61
CA ARG A 50 -3.73 -30.68 4.51
C ARG A 50 -4.45 -30.58 5.86
N PRO A 51 -5.79 -30.42 5.93
CA PRO A 51 -6.80 -30.35 4.86
C PRO A 51 -7.05 -28.93 4.31
N PHE A 52 -7.21 -28.81 2.99
CA PHE A 52 -7.50 -27.53 2.32
C PHE A 52 -8.97 -27.14 2.52
N ARG A 53 -9.21 -26.01 3.21
CA ARG A 53 -10.55 -25.47 3.49
C ARG A 53 -11.04 -24.58 2.35
N PHE A 54 -11.27 -25.17 1.17
CA PHE A 54 -11.67 -24.43 -0.02
C PHE A 54 -12.93 -23.57 0.17
N GLU A 55 -13.89 -24.03 0.96
CA GLU A 55 -15.11 -23.27 1.27
C GLU A 55 -14.81 -21.92 1.94
N GLU A 56 -13.83 -21.87 2.85
CA GLU A 56 -13.44 -20.61 3.48
C GLU A 56 -12.76 -19.67 2.50
N ILE A 57 -11.94 -20.20 1.58
CA ILE A 57 -11.29 -19.38 0.54
C ILE A 57 -12.36 -18.73 -0.34
N VAL A 58 -13.37 -19.48 -0.78
CA VAL A 58 -14.47 -18.95 -1.60
C VAL A 58 -15.26 -17.89 -0.84
N ARG A 59 -15.61 -18.15 0.43
CA ARG A 59 -16.30 -17.17 1.27
C ARG A 59 -15.49 -15.88 1.44
N HIS A 60 -14.16 -15.98 1.59
CA HIS A 60 -13.29 -14.81 1.65
C HIS A 60 -13.19 -14.07 0.31
N MET A 61 -13.12 -14.78 -0.81
CA MET A 61 -13.14 -14.18 -2.15
C MET A 61 -14.45 -13.44 -2.42
N GLU A 62 -15.61 -14.00 -2.05
CA GLU A 62 -16.90 -13.34 -2.19
C GLU A 62 -16.98 -12.07 -1.33
N PHE A 63 -16.56 -12.16 -0.06
CA PHE A 63 -16.58 -11.03 0.86
C PHE A 63 -15.68 -9.87 0.41
N ILE A 64 -14.47 -10.19 -0.05
CA ILE A 64 -13.50 -9.19 -0.53
C ILE A 64 -13.92 -8.64 -1.89
N GLY A 65 -14.28 -9.53 -2.82
CA GLY A 65 -14.66 -9.19 -4.19
C GLY A 65 -15.92 -8.34 -4.23
N ASN A 66 -17.05 -8.86 -3.78
CA ASN A 66 -18.37 -8.19 -3.90
C ASN A 66 -18.37 -6.79 -3.28
N LYS A 67 -17.70 -6.63 -2.14
CA LYS A 67 -17.60 -5.33 -1.45
C LYS A 67 -16.67 -4.32 -2.12
N SER A 68 -15.85 -4.74 -3.07
CA SER A 68 -14.88 -3.87 -3.75
C SER A 68 -15.31 -3.54 -5.19
N VAL A 69 -16.12 -4.38 -5.84
CA VAL A 69 -16.59 -4.17 -7.23
C VAL A 69 -17.22 -2.80 -7.42
N LEU A 70 -18.15 -2.40 -6.55
CA LEU A 70 -18.85 -1.12 -6.68
C LEU A 70 -17.89 0.08 -6.65
N ILE A 71 -16.90 0.04 -5.75
CA ILE A 71 -15.91 1.12 -5.58
C ILE A 71 -15.01 1.19 -6.82
N ILE A 72 -14.53 0.03 -7.29
CA ILE A 72 -13.69 -0.06 -8.49
C ILE A 72 -14.42 0.48 -9.72
N LEU A 73 -15.68 0.10 -9.93
CA LEU A 73 -16.47 0.56 -11.06
C LEU A 73 -16.71 2.07 -11.00
N LEU A 74 -17.11 2.58 -9.84
CA LEU A 74 -17.40 4.00 -9.67
C LEU A 74 -16.14 4.86 -9.86
N THR A 75 -15.05 4.50 -9.18
CA THR A 75 -13.77 5.22 -9.31
C THR A 75 -13.21 5.09 -10.72
N GLY A 76 -13.23 3.90 -11.31
CA GLY A 76 -12.75 3.66 -12.68
C GLY A 76 -13.53 4.46 -13.73
N ALA A 77 -14.86 4.57 -13.59
CA ALA A 77 -15.69 5.37 -14.47
C ALA A 77 -15.33 6.87 -14.38
N PHE A 78 -15.24 7.43 -13.17
CA PHE A 78 -14.88 8.83 -12.99
C PHE A 78 -13.45 9.14 -13.45
N THR A 79 -12.48 8.27 -13.13
CA THR A 79 -11.10 8.43 -13.58
C THR A 79 -11.01 8.34 -15.10
N GLY A 80 -11.74 7.41 -15.73
CA GLY A 80 -11.78 7.27 -17.19
C GLY A 80 -12.38 8.49 -17.89
N LEU A 81 -13.47 9.05 -17.36
CA LEU A 81 -14.08 10.28 -17.87
C LEU A 81 -13.12 11.47 -17.75
N ALA A 82 -12.48 11.64 -16.58
CA ALA A 82 -11.52 12.71 -16.34
C ALA A 82 -10.31 12.62 -17.28
N LEU A 83 -9.75 11.41 -17.47
CA LEU A 83 -8.62 11.18 -18.37
C LEU A 83 -8.99 11.42 -19.83
N SER A 84 -10.16 10.95 -20.27
CA SER A 84 -10.63 11.19 -21.62
C SER A 84 -10.76 12.69 -21.92
N TYR A 85 -11.26 13.46 -20.96
CA TYR A 85 -11.37 14.91 -21.09
C TYR A 85 -9.99 15.57 -21.17
N GLN A 86 -9.05 15.16 -20.30
CA GLN A 86 -7.69 15.70 -20.30
C GLN A 86 -6.93 15.39 -21.60
N ILE A 87 -7.04 14.15 -22.11
CA ILE A 87 -6.40 13.73 -23.36
C ILE A 87 -7.03 14.44 -24.55
N TYR A 88 -8.35 14.63 -24.55
CA TYR A 88 -9.02 15.41 -25.59
C TYR A 88 -8.44 16.83 -25.72
N LEU A 89 -8.27 17.54 -24.60
CA LEU A 89 -7.68 18.89 -24.61
C LEU A 89 -6.26 18.88 -25.19
N GLY A 90 -5.44 17.86 -24.89
CA GLY A 90 -4.09 17.73 -25.44
C GLY A 90 -4.07 17.45 -26.95
N PHE A 91 -4.90 16.54 -27.43
CA PHE A 91 -4.96 16.17 -28.86
C PHE A 91 -5.69 17.21 -29.72
N ASN A 92 -6.55 18.02 -29.12
CA ASN A 92 -7.21 19.14 -29.81
C ASN A 92 -6.20 20.19 -30.29
N LEU A 93 -5.08 20.39 -29.58
CA LEU A 93 -4.02 21.33 -29.97
C LEU A 93 -3.28 20.92 -31.24
N VAL A 94 -3.22 19.63 -31.52
CA VAL A 94 -2.52 19.04 -32.68
C VAL A 94 -3.49 18.57 -33.76
N ASN A 95 -4.78 18.95 -33.69
CA ASN A 95 -5.85 18.51 -34.60
C ASN A 95 -5.96 16.98 -34.78
N ALA A 96 -5.60 16.20 -33.76
CA ALA A 96 -5.58 14.74 -33.82
C ALA A 96 -6.63 14.10 -32.88
N THR A 97 -7.85 14.66 -32.84
CA THR A 97 -8.94 14.22 -31.96
C THR A 97 -9.37 12.76 -32.18
N ASN A 98 -9.13 12.21 -33.37
CA ASN A 98 -9.41 10.81 -33.71
C ASN A 98 -8.56 9.80 -32.91
N LEU A 99 -7.40 10.22 -32.39
CA LEU A 99 -6.49 9.35 -31.63
C LEU A 99 -6.80 9.30 -30.13
N VAL A 100 -7.74 10.12 -29.65
CA VAL A 100 -8.10 10.22 -28.22
C VAL A 100 -8.64 8.87 -27.72
N GLY A 101 -9.61 8.28 -28.41
CA GLY A 101 -10.22 7.00 -28.01
C GLY A 101 -9.22 5.85 -27.88
N PRO A 102 -8.44 5.54 -28.94
CA PRO A 102 -7.42 4.50 -28.89
C PRO A 102 -6.37 4.72 -27.80
N THR A 103 -5.92 5.97 -27.60
CA THR A 103 -4.91 6.31 -26.60
C THR A 103 -5.44 6.11 -25.17
N VAL A 104 -6.66 6.57 -24.89
CA VAL A 104 -7.32 6.40 -23.59
C VAL A 104 -7.56 4.91 -23.30
N ALA A 105 -8.08 4.16 -24.28
CA ALA A 105 -8.36 2.74 -24.12
C ALA A 105 -7.09 1.95 -23.81
N LEU A 106 -6.00 2.17 -24.55
CA LEU A 106 -4.71 1.50 -24.31
C LEU A 106 -4.11 1.89 -22.96
N GLY A 107 -4.15 3.17 -22.59
CA GLY A 107 -3.61 3.65 -21.31
C GLY A 107 -4.37 3.08 -20.11
N ILE A 108 -5.70 3.01 -20.19
CA ILE A 108 -6.52 2.42 -19.12
C ILE A 108 -6.31 0.91 -19.06
N SER A 109 -6.32 0.19 -20.18
CA SER A 109 -6.20 -1.26 -20.15
C SER A 109 -4.83 -1.78 -19.70
N ARG A 110 -3.74 -1.08 -20.03
CA ARG A 110 -2.37 -1.57 -19.74
C ARG A 110 -1.83 -1.09 -18.40
N GLU A 111 -2.12 0.14 -18.02
CA GLU A 111 -1.50 0.76 -16.85
C GLU A 111 -2.53 0.93 -15.73
N LEU A 112 -3.56 1.73 -15.97
CA LEU A 112 -4.40 2.24 -14.89
C LEU A 112 -5.40 1.21 -14.38
N GLY A 113 -5.92 0.33 -15.25
CA GLY A 113 -6.86 -0.72 -14.87
C GLY A 113 -6.27 -1.66 -13.81
N PRO A 114 -5.12 -2.31 -14.08
CA PRO A 114 -4.44 -3.16 -13.09
C PRO A 114 -4.01 -2.40 -11.83
N VAL A 115 -3.50 -1.17 -11.96
CA VAL A 115 -3.02 -0.39 -10.81
C VAL A 115 -4.18 0.03 -9.90
N LEU A 116 -5.26 0.58 -10.45
CA LEU A 116 -6.43 1.03 -9.69
C LEU A 116 -7.14 -0.14 -9.01
N THR A 117 -7.32 -1.25 -9.73
CA THR A 117 -7.94 -2.46 -9.15
C THR A 117 -7.09 -3.03 -8.02
N GLY A 118 -5.78 -3.18 -8.22
CA GLY A 118 -4.86 -3.68 -7.20
C GLY A 118 -4.83 -2.80 -5.94
N LEU A 119 -4.72 -1.48 -6.12
CA LEU A 119 -4.69 -0.52 -5.01
C LEU A 119 -5.99 -0.53 -4.20
N ILE A 120 -7.15 -0.49 -4.87
CA ILE A 120 -8.46 -0.46 -4.20
C ILE A 120 -8.71 -1.76 -3.44
N VAL A 121 -8.40 -2.91 -4.06
CA VAL A 121 -8.55 -4.21 -3.40
C VAL A 121 -7.62 -4.32 -2.20
N ALA A 122 -6.35 -3.93 -2.31
CA ALA A 122 -5.40 -3.96 -1.19
C ALA A 122 -5.85 -3.07 -0.03
N ALA A 123 -6.29 -1.84 -0.31
CA ALA A 123 -6.76 -0.90 0.71
C ALA A 123 -8.00 -1.43 1.45
N ARG A 124 -9.00 -1.94 0.72
CA ARG A 124 -10.23 -2.47 1.31
C ARG A 124 -10.02 -3.79 2.04
N ALA A 125 -9.34 -4.74 1.42
CA ALA A 125 -9.09 -6.05 2.00
C ALA A 125 -8.19 -5.93 3.23
N GLY A 126 -7.13 -5.12 3.16
CA GLY A 126 -6.23 -4.85 4.28
C GLY A 126 -6.97 -4.24 5.47
N GLY A 127 -7.78 -3.19 5.24
CA GLY A 127 -8.59 -2.58 6.30
C GLY A 127 -9.61 -3.53 6.92
N ALA A 128 -10.30 -4.34 6.09
CA ALA A 128 -11.27 -5.32 6.58
C ALA A 128 -10.63 -6.46 7.38
N MET A 129 -9.41 -6.87 7.03
CA MET A 129 -8.65 -7.87 7.79
C MET A 129 -8.16 -7.28 9.12
N ALA A 130 -7.59 -6.07 9.09
CA ALA A 130 -7.12 -5.38 10.29
C ALA A 130 -8.25 -5.11 11.30
N ALA A 131 -9.46 -4.78 10.82
CA ALA A 131 -10.62 -4.56 11.69
C ALA A 131 -11.20 -5.86 12.29
N ARG A 132 -10.75 -7.03 11.82
CA ARG A 132 -11.19 -8.35 12.31
C ARG A 132 -10.20 -8.96 13.32
N LEU A 133 -9.00 -8.37 13.42
CA LEU A 133 -7.96 -8.68 14.40
C LEU A 133 -8.10 -7.76 15.61
#